data_AF-A0A382TDY1-F1
#
_entry.id   AF-A0A382TDY1-F1
#
_cell.length_a   1.000
_cell.length_b   1.000
_cell.length_c   1.000
_cell.angle_alpha   90.00
_cell.angle_beta   90.00
_cell.angle_gamma   90.00
#
_symmetry.space_group_name_H-M   'P 1'
#
loop_
_entity.id
_entity.type
_entity.pdbx_description
1 polymer ?
#
loop_
_entity_poly.entity_id
_entity_poly.type
_entity_poly.pdbx_seq_one_letter_code
_entity_poly.pdbx_strand_id
1 'polypeptide(L)'
;MAEDKDESQEKTQEPTSRRLEKAREDGKVVSSKEMYVFTILTVGVILMYATPHFMPDFLKMSSFFFNFGPELIYGKSPLDSVKIAINFVIKIIIVFSFPLILVCILTQFMVGGINFSLKSIHWKFSKMNPLTGLKRMFSTKGLVELGKALLKVFLLGTISFFILKYYLPDITH
;
A
#
# COMPACT_ATOMS: atom_id res chain seq x y z
N MET A 1 22.55 -0.47 29.92
CA MET A 1 22.41 -1.47 31.02
C MET A 1 20.91 -1.60 31.30
N ALA A 2 20.38 -2.83 31.16
CA ALA A 2 19.02 -3.29 31.49
C ALA A 2 17.78 -2.63 30.82
N GLU A 3 17.44 -2.98 29.58
CA GLU A 3 16.05 -2.83 29.08
C GLU A 3 15.61 -3.83 27.98
N ASP A 4 16.29 -4.98 27.79
CA ASP A 4 15.94 -5.97 26.73
C ASP A 4 15.79 -7.42 27.24
N LYS A 5 15.48 -7.62 28.53
CA LYS A 5 15.27 -8.97 29.11
C LYS A 5 13.80 -9.34 29.37
N ASP A 6 12.84 -8.47 29.07
CA ASP A 6 11.46 -8.59 29.56
C ASP A 6 10.38 -8.69 28.47
N GLU A 7 10.74 -8.86 27.18
CA GLU A 7 9.75 -9.05 26.10
C GLU A 7 9.32 -10.53 25.91
N SER A 8 9.86 -11.47 26.70
CA SER A 8 9.54 -12.90 26.61
C SER A 8 8.64 -13.43 27.73
N GLN A 9 8.29 -12.59 28.70
CA GLN A 9 7.11 -12.81 29.53
C GLN A 9 5.94 -12.08 28.87
N GLU A 10 4.96 -12.83 28.38
CA GLU A 10 3.66 -12.25 28.04
C GLU A 10 3.08 -11.61 29.32
N LYS A 11 3.27 -10.30 29.46
CA LYS A 11 2.67 -9.54 30.55
C LYS A 11 1.16 -9.52 30.30
N THR A 12 0.44 -10.33 31.06
CA THR A 12 -1.02 -10.53 31.03
C THR A 12 -1.84 -9.30 31.44
N GLN A 13 -1.19 -8.17 31.73
CA GLN A 13 -1.83 -6.95 32.20
C GLN A 13 -1.75 -5.85 31.14
N GLU A 14 -2.82 -5.08 31.07
CA GLU A 14 -2.88 -3.92 30.21
C GLU A 14 -1.75 -2.92 30.56
N PRO A 15 -1.13 -2.28 29.55
CA PRO A 15 -0.09 -1.32 29.78
C PRO A 15 -0.62 -0.13 30.58
N THR A 16 0.07 0.24 31.66
CA THR A 16 -0.24 1.43 32.46
C THR A 16 -0.16 2.71 31.61
N SER A 17 -0.94 3.73 31.98
CA SER A 17 -0.99 5.04 31.29
C SER A 17 0.40 5.63 31.03
N ARG A 18 1.29 5.59 32.03
CA ARG A 18 2.68 6.07 31.94
C ARG A 18 3.52 5.29 30.90
N ARG A 19 3.26 4.00 30.68
CA ARG A 19 3.93 3.21 29.63
C ARG A 19 3.45 3.59 28.23
N LEU A 20 2.15 3.84 28.06
CA LEU A 20 1.59 4.30 26.78
C LEU A 20 2.12 5.69 26.41
N GLU A 21 2.23 6.57 27.40
CA GLU A 21 2.80 7.91 27.22
C GLU A 21 4.28 7.86 26.82
N LYS A 22 5.10 7.04 27.51
CA LYS A 22 6.51 6.81 27.13
C LYS A 22 6.64 6.23 25.72
N ALA A 23 5.77 5.30 25.33
CA ALA A 23 5.76 4.73 23.98
C ALA A 23 5.44 5.80 22.92
N ARG A 24 4.51 6.71 23.20
CA ARG A 24 4.23 7.88 22.35
C ARG A 24 5.43 8.83 22.31
N GLU A 25 6.04 9.18 23.44
CA GLU A 25 7.26 10.01 23.42
C GLU A 25 8.38 9.40 22.56
N ASP A 26 8.52 8.08 22.56
CA ASP A 26 9.50 7.35 21.75
C ASP A 26 9.10 7.20 20.26
N GLY A 27 7.95 7.76 19.86
CA GLY A 27 7.42 7.72 18.50
C GLY A 27 6.79 6.40 18.09
N LYS A 28 6.52 5.49 19.03
CA LYS A 28 5.81 4.25 18.76
C LYS A 28 4.30 4.51 18.77
N VAL A 29 3.71 4.59 17.59
CA VAL A 29 2.25 4.63 17.41
C VAL A 29 1.70 3.24 17.12
N VAL A 30 0.47 2.99 17.56
CA VAL A 30 -0.26 1.77 17.18
C VAL A 30 -0.52 1.84 15.68
N SER A 31 -0.28 0.72 15.00
CA SER A 31 -0.48 0.62 13.55
C SER A 31 -0.87 -0.83 13.21
N SER A 32 -1.77 -1.00 12.24
CA SER A 32 -2.28 -2.31 11.83
C SER A 32 -2.09 -2.49 10.34
N LYS A 33 -1.16 -3.38 9.97
CA LYS A 33 -0.88 -3.71 8.57
C LYS A 33 -2.13 -4.16 7.82
N GLU A 34 -3.02 -4.90 8.47
CA GLU A 34 -4.26 -5.38 7.86
C GLU A 34 -5.25 -4.25 7.55
N MET A 35 -5.36 -3.24 8.43
CA MET A 35 -6.24 -2.11 8.14
C MET A 35 -5.75 -1.30 6.96
N TYR A 36 -4.44 -1.10 6.82
CA TYR A 36 -3.89 -0.47 5.62
C TYR A 36 -4.21 -1.23 4.35
N VAL A 37 -4.01 -2.55 4.36
CA VAL A 37 -4.34 -3.39 3.20
C VAL A 37 -5.82 -3.27 2.87
N PHE A 38 -6.70 -3.37 3.88
CA PHE A 38 -8.14 -3.29 3.69
C PHE A 38 -8.60 -1.94 3.12
N THR A 39 -8.17 -0.82 3.70
CA THR A 39 -8.62 0.51 3.28
C THR A 39 -8.07 0.89 1.91
N ILE A 40 -6.79 0.58 1.63
CA ILE A 40 -6.18 0.81 0.32
C ILE A 40 -6.86 -0.01 -0.77
N LEU A 41 -7.13 -1.30 -0.53
CA LEU A 41 -7.84 -2.14 -1.50
C LEU A 41 -9.28 -1.65 -1.73
N THR A 42 -9.97 -1.24 -0.67
CA THR A 42 -11.34 -0.70 -0.78
C THR A 42 -11.38 0.55 -1.66
N VAL A 43 -10.49 1.51 -1.40
CA VAL A 43 -10.39 2.71 -2.24
C VAL A 43 -9.92 2.36 -3.65
N GLY A 44 -9.01 1.41 -3.81
CA GLY A 44 -8.58 0.90 -5.11
C GLY A 44 -9.74 0.38 -5.96
N VAL A 45 -10.63 -0.43 -5.37
CA VAL A 45 -11.85 -0.93 -6.04
C VAL A 45 -12.79 0.21 -6.41
N ILE A 46 -12.98 1.20 -5.53
CA ILE A 46 -13.80 2.39 -5.83
C ILE A 46 -13.20 3.17 -7.01
N LEU A 47 -11.87 3.31 -7.07
CA LEU A 47 -11.17 3.99 -8.16
C LEU A 47 -11.29 3.26 -9.50
N MET A 48 -11.52 1.93 -9.52
CA MET A 48 -11.78 1.21 -10.77
C MET A 48 -13.03 1.73 -11.50
N TYR A 49 -14.03 2.24 -10.78
CA TYR A 49 -15.21 2.87 -11.39
C TYR A 49 -14.89 4.21 -12.06
N ALA A 50 -13.77 4.84 -11.72
CA ALA A 50 -13.31 6.06 -12.40
C ALA A 50 -12.55 5.75 -13.70
N THR A 51 -12.04 4.53 -13.89
CA THR A 51 -11.24 4.13 -15.05
C THR A 51 -11.90 4.41 -16.41
N PRO A 52 -13.21 4.13 -16.63
CA PRO A 52 -13.86 4.41 -17.91
C PRO A 52 -13.78 5.89 -18.34
N HIS A 53 -13.75 6.82 -17.38
CA HIS A 53 -13.63 8.25 -17.67
C HIS A 53 -12.29 8.62 -18.33
N PHE A 54 -11.23 7.85 -18.08
CA PHE A 54 -9.90 8.07 -18.64
C PHE A 54 -9.68 7.34 -19.97
N MET A 55 -10.58 6.44 -20.36
CA MET A 55 -10.42 5.62 -21.57
C MET A 55 -10.27 6.44 -22.85
N PRO A 56 -11.05 7.52 -23.09
CA PRO A 56 -10.89 8.33 -24.30
C PRO A 56 -9.52 9.03 -24.37
N ASP A 57 -9.06 9.61 -23.26
CA ASP A 57 -7.76 10.26 -23.18
C ASP A 57 -6.62 9.23 -23.37
N PHE A 58 -6.78 8.03 -22.82
CA PHE A 58 -5.87 6.91 -23.01
C PHE A 58 -5.78 6.50 -24.47
N LEU A 59 -6.92 6.23 -25.12
CA LEU A 59 -6.97 5.83 -26.53
C LEU A 59 -6.38 6.91 -27.44
N LYS A 60 -6.64 8.18 -27.15
CA LYS A 60 -6.05 9.31 -27.88
C LYS A 60 -4.52 9.30 -27.74
N MET A 61 -4.01 9.18 -26.53
CA MET A 61 -2.57 9.05 -26.28
C MET A 61 -1.98 7.82 -26.98
N SER A 62 -2.62 6.66 -26.86
CA SER A 62 -2.17 5.40 -27.45
C SER A 62 -2.14 5.45 -28.97
N SER A 63 -3.08 6.15 -29.61
CA SER A 63 -3.15 6.29 -31.06
C SER A 63 -1.90 6.94 -31.65
N PHE A 64 -1.16 7.74 -30.88
CA PHE A 64 0.11 8.32 -31.33
C PHE A 64 1.24 7.29 -31.50
N PHE A 65 1.23 6.20 -30.73
CA PHE A 65 2.22 5.13 -30.88
C PHE A 65 1.97 4.27 -32.13
N PHE A 66 0.79 4.36 -32.74
CA PHE A 66 0.42 3.56 -33.91
C PHE A 66 0.30 4.40 -35.19
N ASN A 67 0.13 5.72 -35.09
CA ASN A 67 0.11 6.64 -36.22
C ASN A 67 1.50 7.24 -36.49
N PHE A 68 2.38 6.44 -37.08
CA PHE A 68 3.63 6.96 -37.65
C PHE A 68 3.34 7.60 -39.02
N GLY A 69 3.42 8.92 -39.14
CA GLY A 69 3.42 9.57 -40.47
C GLY A 69 2.66 10.89 -40.60
N PRO A 70 1.38 11.02 -40.20
CA PRO A 70 0.58 12.19 -40.62
C PRO A 70 1.04 13.52 -39.99
N GLU A 71 1.51 13.52 -38.75
CA GLU A 71 1.87 14.76 -38.04
C GLU A 71 3.13 15.42 -38.63
N LEU A 72 4.09 14.60 -39.08
CA LEU A 72 5.26 15.03 -39.85
C LEU A 72 4.91 15.50 -41.27
N ILE A 73 3.83 14.97 -41.86
CA ILE A 73 3.37 15.30 -43.23
C ILE A 73 2.51 16.58 -43.25
N TYR A 74 1.75 16.86 -42.19
CA TYR A 74 0.85 18.02 -42.07
C TYR A 74 1.39 19.16 -41.18
N GLY A 75 2.66 19.11 -40.76
CA GLY A 75 3.30 20.18 -39.99
C GLY A 75 2.84 20.31 -38.53
N LYS A 76 2.26 19.25 -37.95
CA LYS A 76 1.95 19.22 -36.52
C LYS A 76 3.21 18.88 -35.73
N SER A 77 3.53 19.70 -34.73
CA SER A 77 4.72 19.53 -33.93
C SER A 77 4.61 18.28 -33.05
N PRO A 78 5.63 17.40 -33.00
CA PRO A 78 5.69 16.28 -32.04
C PRO A 78 5.50 16.72 -30.58
N LEU A 79 5.74 18.00 -30.28
CA LEU A 79 5.58 18.59 -28.94
C LEU A 79 4.13 18.58 -28.46
N ASP A 80 3.15 18.67 -29.35
CA ASP A 80 1.73 18.65 -28.95
C ASP A 80 1.32 17.25 -28.46
N SER A 81 1.81 16.22 -29.13
CA SER A 81 1.57 14.81 -28.78
C SER A 81 2.25 14.45 -27.46
N VAL A 82 3.47 14.94 -27.23
CA VAL A 82 4.16 14.83 -25.93
C VAL A 82 3.40 15.53 -24.81
N LYS A 83 2.86 16.73 -25.08
CA LYS A 83 2.07 17.49 -24.11
C LYS A 83 0.79 16.75 -23.71
N ILE A 84 0.10 16.11 -24.66
CA ILE A 84 -1.09 15.28 -24.38
C ILE A 84 -0.72 14.09 -23.49
N ALA A 85 0.37 13.39 -23.80
CA ALA A 85 0.83 12.25 -22.99
C ALA A 85 1.20 12.67 -21.56
N ILE A 86 1.97 13.76 -21.40
CA ILE A 86 2.34 14.29 -20.08
C ILE A 86 1.09 14.69 -19.28
N ASN A 87 0.15 15.40 -19.89
CA ASN A 87 -1.09 15.81 -19.23
C ASN A 87 -1.91 14.60 -18.78
N PHE A 88 -2.00 13.56 -19.62
CA PHE A 88 -2.70 12.33 -19.26
C PHE A 88 -2.04 11.61 -18.08
N VAL A 89 -0.71 11.45 -18.11
CA VAL A 89 0.05 10.81 -17.03
C VAL A 89 -0.10 11.58 -15.73
N ILE A 90 0.04 12.92 -15.75
CA ILE A 90 -0.15 13.76 -14.57
C ILE A 90 -1.58 13.61 -14.02
N LYS A 91 -2.59 13.63 -14.90
CA LYS A 91 -3.99 13.47 -14.52
C LYS A 91 -4.23 12.12 -13.82
N ILE A 92 -3.71 11.02 -14.37
CA ILE A 92 -3.82 9.69 -13.73
C ILE A 92 -3.09 9.68 -12.38
N ILE A 93 -1.86 10.17 -12.32
CA ILE A 93 -1.08 10.18 -11.08
C ILE A 93 -1.85 10.92 -9.99
N ILE A 94 -2.40 12.11 -10.29
CA ILE A 94 -3.14 12.90 -9.31
C ILE A 94 -4.41 12.16 -8.88
N VAL A 95 -5.23 11.70 -9.83
CA VAL A 95 -6.54 11.10 -9.52
C VAL A 95 -6.41 9.82 -8.72
N PHE A 96 -5.41 8.99 -9.00
CA PHE A 96 -5.23 7.73 -8.29
C PHE A 96 -4.37 7.89 -7.02
N SER A 97 -3.31 8.68 -7.06
CA SER A 97 -2.39 8.80 -5.91
C SER A 97 -3.00 9.62 -4.78
N PHE A 98 -3.74 10.69 -5.09
CA PHE A 98 -4.27 11.58 -4.07
C PHE A 98 -5.24 10.87 -3.10
N PRO A 99 -6.28 10.13 -3.56
CA PRO A 99 -7.16 9.39 -2.67
C PRO A 99 -6.45 8.27 -1.90
N LEU A 100 -5.45 7.61 -2.52
CA LEU A 100 -4.67 6.55 -1.86
C LEU A 100 -3.77 7.10 -0.75
N ILE A 101 -3.13 8.25 -0.97
CA ILE A 101 -2.37 8.94 0.07
C ILE A 101 -3.30 9.40 1.18
N LEU A 102 -4.45 9.99 0.82
CA LEU A 102 -5.44 10.47 1.79
C LEU A 102 -5.95 9.32 2.67
N VAL A 103 -6.34 8.19 2.09
CA VAL A 103 -6.83 7.05 2.87
C VAL A 103 -5.73 6.44 3.74
N CYS A 104 -4.47 6.45 3.29
CA CYS A 104 -3.33 6.01 4.10
C CYS A 104 -3.17 6.85 5.37
N ILE A 105 -3.25 8.18 5.24
CA ILE A 105 -3.19 9.12 6.37
C ILE A 105 -4.39 8.92 7.30
N LEU A 106 -5.60 8.84 6.74
CA LEU A 106 -6.83 8.61 7.51
C LEU A 106 -6.78 7.28 8.26
N THR A 107 -6.25 6.22 7.64
CA THR A 107 -6.11 4.91 8.29
C THR A 107 -5.18 5.00 9.49
N GLN A 108 -4.02 5.65 9.37
CA GLN A 108 -3.12 5.84 10.51
C GLN A 108 -3.78 6.64 11.64
N PHE A 109 -4.49 7.70 11.26
CA PHE A 109 -5.21 8.55 12.19
C PHE A 109 -6.25 7.75 12.98
N MET A 110 -7.04 6.90 12.31
CA MET A 110 -8.07 6.08 12.94
C MET A 110 -7.52 4.92 13.79
N VAL A 111 -6.40 4.31 13.40
CA VAL A 111 -5.85 3.13 14.11
C VAL A 111 -5.12 3.53 15.40
N GLY A 112 -4.26 4.53 15.36
CA GLY A 112 -3.38 4.86 16.48
C GLY A 112 -3.05 6.33 16.64
N GLY A 113 -3.64 7.19 15.82
CA GLY A 113 -3.33 8.60 15.74
C GLY A 113 -2.01 8.90 15.01
N ILE A 114 -1.73 10.18 14.84
CA ILE A 114 -0.46 10.70 14.30
C ILE A 114 0.30 11.31 15.47
N ASN A 115 1.56 10.92 15.63
CA ASN A 115 2.40 11.41 16.70
C ASN A 115 3.79 11.74 16.16
N PHE A 116 4.24 12.96 16.39
CA PHE A 116 5.55 13.44 15.94
C PHE A 116 6.53 13.36 17.12
N SER A 117 7.51 12.46 17.01
CA SER A 117 8.58 12.30 18.01
C SER A 117 9.94 12.56 17.40
N LEU A 118 10.62 13.59 17.90
CA LEU A 118 12.03 13.86 17.57
C LEU A 118 12.95 12.73 18.08
N LYS A 119 12.59 12.06 19.18
CA LYS A 119 13.34 10.91 19.71
C LYS A 119 13.36 9.72 18.75
N SER A 120 12.33 9.56 17.92
CA SER A 120 12.26 8.47 16.94
C SER A 120 13.19 8.66 15.74
N ILE A 121 13.72 9.86 15.52
CA ILE A 121 14.63 10.17 14.41
C ILE A 121 16.07 9.71 14.72
N HIS A 122 16.41 9.49 16.00
CA HIS A 122 17.73 9.00 16.37
C HIS A 122 18.02 7.60 15.82
N TRP A 123 19.24 7.44 15.28
CA TRP A 123 19.70 6.18 14.72
C TRP A 123 19.99 5.17 15.84
N LYS A 124 19.21 4.08 15.90
CA LYS A 124 19.34 3.03 16.92
C LYS A 124 20.04 1.80 16.31
N PHE A 125 21.34 1.64 16.56
CA PHE A 125 22.14 0.49 16.08
C PHE A 125 21.59 -0.87 16.55
N SER A 126 20.90 -0.92 17.69
CA SER A 126 20.26 -2.15 18.18
C SER A 126 19.17 -2.70 17.24
N LYS A 127 18.54 -1.85 16.42
CA LYS A 127 17.55 -2.27 15.43
C LYS A 127 18.16 -2.91 14.17
N MET A 128 19.47 -2.76 13.95
CA MET A 128 20.17 -3.28 12.76
C MET A 128 20.84 -4.65 12.98
N ASN A 129 20.73 -5.26 14.16
CA ASN A 129 21.36 -6.55 14.40
C ASN A 129 20.64 -7.67 13.61
N PRO A 130 21.30 -8.35 12.65
CA PRO A 130 20.66 -9.39 11.85
C PRO A 130 20.23 -10.61 12.69
N LEU A 131 20.93 -10.89 13.79
CA LEU A 131 20.65 -12.04 14.66
C LEU A 131 19.30 -11.88 15.39
N THR A 132 18.98 -10.66 15.83
CA THR A 132 17.68 -10.37 16.46
C THR A 132 16.55 -10.36 15.43
N GLY A 133 16.83 -9.95 14.19
CA GLY A 133 15.92 -10.09 13.05
C GLY A 133 15.56 -11.55 12.79
N LEU A 134 16.57 -12.42 12.69
CA LEU A 134 16.37 -13.85 12.46
C LEU A 134 15.56 -14.51 13.59
N LYS A 135 15.88 -14.19 14.85
CA LYS A 135 15.13 -14.68 16.01
C LYS A 135 13.66 -14.25 15.99
N ARG A 136 13.36 -13.04 15.51
CA ARG A 136 11.98 -12.57 15.33
C ARG A 136 11.26 -13.34 14.22
N MET A 137 11.93 -13.63 13.10
CA MET A 137 11.36 -14.42 12.01
C MET A 137 11.00 -15.86 12.43
N PHE A 138 11.86 -16.51 13.21
CA PHE A 138 11.65 -17.88 13.73
C PHE A 138 10.97 -17.93 15.11
N SER A 139 10.28 -16.85 15.51
CA SER A 139 9.53 -16.82 16.77
C SER A 139 8.12 -17.39 16.60
N THR A 140 7.42 -17.66 17.71
CA THR A 140 5.99 -18.01 17.71
C THR A 140 5.15 -16.97 16.98
N LYS A 141 5.48 -15.67 17.14
CA LYS A 141 4.84 -14.58 16.40
C LYS A 141 5.07 -14.71 14.89
N GLY A 142 6.29 -15.03 14.47
CA GLY A 142 6.63 -15.26 13.07
C GLY A 142 5.86 -16.43 12.45
N LEU A 143 5.74 -17.55 13.18
CA LEU A 143 4.93 -18.71 12.76
C LEU A 143 3.44 -18.36 12.62
N VAL A 144 2.87 -17.59 13.55
CA VAL A 144 1.47 -17.13 13.48
C VAL A 144 1.25 -16.19 12.29
N GLU A 145 2.19 -15.29 12.00
CA GLU A 145 2.14 -14.44 10.81
C GLU A 145 2.23 -15.24 9.51
N LEU A 146 3.11 -16.25 9.45
CA LEU A 146 3.21 -17.16 8.32
C LEU A 146 1.90 -17.90 8.08
N GLY A 147 1.29 -18.46 9.14
CA GLY A 147 0.00 -19.12 9.06
C GLY A 147 -1.10 -18.21 8.50
N LYS A 148 -1.19 -16.97 9.01
CA LYS A 148 -2.13 -15.97 8.47
C LYS A 148 -1.86 -15.64 7.01
N ALA A 149 -0.60 -15.53 6.60
CA ALA A 149 -0.24 -15.26 5.22
C ALA A 149 -0.64 -16.41 4.28
N LEU A 150 -0.35 -17.65 4.66
CA LEU A 150 -0.77 -18.83 3.89
C LEU A 150 -2.28 -18.90 3.76
N LEU A 151 -3.02 -18.68 4.85
CA LEU A 151 -4.48 -18.67 4.84
C LEU A 151 -5.03 -17.62 3.86
N LYS A 152 -4.46 -16.41 3.83
CA LYS A 152 -4.87 -15.39 2.84
C LYS A 152 -4.59 -15.83 1.41
N VAL A 153 -3.43 -16.43 1.15
CA VAL A 153 -3.09 -16.92 -0.20
C VAL A 153 -4.06 -18.00 -0.65
N PHE A 154 -4.35 -18.98 0.20
CA PHE A 154 -5.33 -20.04 -0.11
C PHE A 154 -6.72 -19.46 -0.34
N LEU A 155 -7.17 -18.56 0.52
CA LEU A 155 -8.49 -17.93 0.41
C LEU A 155 -8.60 -17.12 -0.89
N LEU A 156 -7.65 -16.22 -1.15
CA LEU A 156 -7.64 -15.40 -2.36
C LEU A 156 -7.51 -16.24 -3.63
N GLY A 157 -6.65 -17.26 -3.62
CA GLY A 157 -6.45 -18.17 -4.74
C GLY A 157 -7.72 -18.98 -5.06
N THR A 158 -8.39 -19.47 -4.02
CA THR A 158 -9.64 -20.23 -4.16
C THR A 158 -10.76 -19.36 -4.72
N ILE A 159 -10.94 -18.15 -4.16
CA ILE A 159 -11.95 -17.19 -4.66
C ILE A 159 -11.64 -16.82 -6.12
N SER A 160 -10.39 -16.49 -6.43
CA SER A 160 -9.99 -16.13 -7.80
C SER A 160 -10.22 -17.27 -8.77
N PHE A 161 -9.93 -18.52 -8.38
CA PHE A 161 -10.20 -19.69 -9.20
C PHE A 161 -11.70 -19.87 -9.49
N PHE A 162 -12.56 -19.71 -8.49
CA PHE A 162 -14.01 -19.80 -8.68
C PHE A 162 -14.55 -18.67 -9.56
N ILE A 163 -14.12 -17.43 -9.34
CA ILE A 163 -14.48 -16.28 -10.18
C ILE A 163 -14.05 -16.55 -11.62
N LEU A 164 -12.79 -16.95 -11.84
CA LEU A 164 -12.28 -17.23 -13.18
C LEU A 164 -13.10 -18.34 -13.84
N LYS A 165 -13.36 -19.46 -13.16
CA LYS A 165 -14.15 -20.57 -13.69
C LYS A 165 -15.58 -20.14 -14.04
N TYR A 166 -16.19 -19.29 -13.23
CA TYR A 166 -17.55 -18.81 -13.44
C TYR A 166 -17.66 -17.87 -14.65
N TYR A 167 -16.71 -16.94 -14.82
CA TYR A 167 -16.70 -15.96 -15.92
C TYR A 167 -15.94 -16.42 -17.18
N LEU A 168 -15.21 -17.54 -17.14
CA LEU A 168 -14.49 -18.08 -18.30
C LEU A 168 -15.38 -18.26 -19.53
N PRO A 169 -16.63 -18.79 -19.41
CA PRO A 169 -17.53 -18.95 -20.55
C PRO A 169 -17.92 -17.61 -21.18
N ASP A 170 -18.12 -16.56 -20.39
CA ASP A 170 -18.53 -15.22 -20.87
C ASP A 170 -17.42 -14.49 -21.63
N ILE A 171 -16.15 -14.87 -21.42
CA ILE A 171 -14.98 -14.26 -22.08
C ILE A 171 -14.59 -15.00 -23.36
N THR A 172 -15.00 -16.27 -23.49
CA THR A 172 -14.60 -17.16 -24.60
C THR A 172 -15.66 -17.26 -25.71
N HIS A 173 -16.81 -16.62 -25.53
CA HIS A 173 -17.88 -16.45 -26.51
C HIS A 173 -18.07 -14.97 -26.86
#